data_AF-A0AAE1YZD8-F1
#
_entry.id   AF-A0AAE1YZD8-F1
#
_cell.length_a   1.000
_cell.length_b   1.000
_cell.length_c   1.000
_cell.angle_alpha   90.00
_cell.angle_beta   90.00
_cell.angle_gamma   90.00
#
_symmetry.space_group_name_H-M   'P 1'
#
loop_
_entity.id
_entity.type
_entity.pdbx_description
1 polymer ?
#
loop_
_entity_poly.entity_id
_entity_poly.type
_entity_poly.pdbx_seq_one_letter_code
_entity_poly.pdbx_strand_id
1 'polypeptide(L)'
;MMSNDPGGGGEAGSSSSSRPAAADQQQQQQPPAQLSRYESQKRRDWNTFGQYLRNQRPPVALSQCNYSHVLDFMRYLDQFGKTKVHIQGCVFFGQPEPAGPCTCPLRQAWGSLDALIGRLRAAYEENGGVQETNPFANGAIRVYLREVRDSQAKARGIPYKKKKKRRKPNHEEMTSSFHQMQ
;
A
#
# COMPACT_ATOMS: atom_id res chain seq x y z
N MET A 1 -38.86 -32.47 -54.46
CA MET A 1 -38.61 -33.56 -53.49
C MET A 1 -37.12 -33.81 -53.55
N MET A 2 -36.38 -33.42 -52.52
CA MET A 2 -34.91 -33.39 -52.51
C MET A 2 -34.31 -34.80 -52.54
N SER A 3 -33.23 -34.96 -53.31
CA SER A 3 -32.41 -36.17 -53.41
C SER A 3 -31.29 -36.19 -52.36
N ASN A 4 -31.08 -37.34 -51.71
CA ASN A 4 -29.79 -37.81 -51.19
C ASN A 4 -28.89 -38.27 -52.38
N ASP A 5 -27.55 -38.35 -52.35
CA ASP A 5 -26.63 -39.14 -51.49
C ASP A 5 -25.13 -38.77 -51.87
N PRO A 6 -24.02 -39.51 -51.55
CA PRO A 6 -22.96 -39.12 -50.59
C PRO A 6 -21.49 -39.19 -51.13
N GLY A 7 -20.50 -39.12 -50.20
CA GLY A 7 -19.14 -39.71 -50.33
C GLY A 7 -18.01 -38.70 -50.07
N GLY A 8 -16.92 -38.98 -49.35
CA GLY A 8 -16.38 -40.18 -48.69
C GLY A 8 -14.88 -39.99 -48.39
N GLY A 9 -14.36 -40.68 -47.36
CA GLY A 9 -12.93 -40.91 -47.08
C GLY A 9 -12.30 -39.98 -46.00
N GLY A 10 -11.57 -40.44 -44.98
CA GLY A 10 -11.11 -41.76 -44.54
C GLY A 10 -9.90 -41.62 -43.59
N GLU A 11 -9.99 -42.27 -42.40
CA GLU A 11 -8.92 -42.96 -41.61
C GLU A 11 -7.71 -42.15 -41.05
N ALA A 12 -7.04 -42.39 -39.91
CA ALA A 12 -6.97 -43.36 -38.79
C ALA A 12 -6.31 -42.58 -37.60
N GLY A 13 -6.40 -42.90 -36.29
CA GLY A 13 -6.16 -44.16 -35.59
C GLY A 13 -5.80 -43.92 -34.10
N SER A 14 -5.96 -44.98 -33.30
CA SER A 14 -5.28 -45.32 -32.02
C SER A 14 -5.76 -44.78 -30.66
N SER A 15 -6.62 -45.61 -30.04
CA SER A 15 -6.49 -46.33 -28.75
C SER A 15 -6.05 -45.66 -27.42
N SER A 16 -6.85 -46.02 -26.41
CA SER A 16 -6.82 -45.83 -24.95
C SER A 16 -5.58 -46.31 -24.20
N SER A 17 -5.28 -45.69 -23.04
CA SER A 17 -5.03 -46.40 -21.75
C SER A 17 -4.83 -45.45 -20.55
N SER A 18 -5.36 -45.89 -19.41
CA SER A 18 -5.46 -45.28 -18.07
C SER A 18 -4.14 -45.27 -17.27
N ARG A 19 -3.92 -44.31 -16.35
CA ARG A 19 -3.08 -44.43 -15.12
C ARG A 19 -3.48 -43.40 -14.02
N PRO A 20 -3.13 -43.64 -12.72
CA PRO A 20 -3.89 -43.16 -11.55
C PRO A 20 -3.25 -42.02 -10.71
N ALA A 21 -4.07 -41.53 -9.76
CA ALA A 21 -3.83 -40.84 -8.48
C ALA A 21 -2.43 -40.28 -8.10
N ALA A 22 -2.42 -39.02 -7.63
CA ALA A 22 -1.70 -38.59 -6.42
C ALA A 22 -2.26 -37.25 -5.91
N ALA A 23 -2.55 -37.23 -4.61
CA ALA A 23 -2.81 -36.02 -3.83
C ALA A 23 -1.50 -35.29 -3.48
N ASP A 24 -1.66 -34.07 -2.97
CA ASP A 24 -0.71 -33.32 -2.12
C ASP A 24 0.33 -32.41 -2.83
N GLN A 25 0.05 -31.10 -2.79
CA GLN A 25 0.87 -30.05 -2.15
C GLN A 25 0.55 -28.68 -2.77
N GLN A 26 -0.40 -27.95 -2.17
CA GLN A 26 -0.54 -26.51 -2.36
C GLN A 26 0.61 -25.80 -1.64
N GLN A 27 1.78 -25.73 -2.28
CA GLN A 27 2.84 -24.81 -1.87
C GLN A 27 2.55 -23.43 -2.50
N GLN A 28 2.20 -22.50 -1.63
CA GLN A 28 1.75 -21.15 -1.95
C GLN A 28 2.94 -20.29 -2.41
N GLN A 29 3.39 -20.48 -3.64
CA GLN A 29 4.38 -19.61 -4.29
C GLN A 29 3.67 -18.36 -4.78
N GLN A 30 3.93 -17.21 -4.14
CA GLN A 30 3.52 -15.92 -4.69
C GLN A 30 4.09 -15.75 -6.10
N PRO A 31 3.30 -15.27 -7.08
CA PRO A 31 3.77 -15.21 -8.45
C PRO A 31 4.84 -14.11 -8.64
N PRO A 32 5.93 -14.38 -9.37
CA PRO A 32 7.04 -13.45 -9.61
C PRO A 32 6.63 -12.10 -10.21
N ALA A 33 5.46 -12.04 -10.86
CA ALA A 33 4.88 -10.81 -11.40
C ALA A 33 4.59 -9.74 -10.33
N GLN A 34 4.17 -10.13 -9.12
CA GLN A 34 3.84 -9.18 -8.05
C GLN A 34 5.08 -8.49 -7.50
N LEU A 35 6.16 -9.27 -7.28
CA LEU A 35 7.46 -8.74 -6.87
C LEU A 35 8.01 -7.79 -7.94
N SER A 36 7.98 -8.19 -9.22
CA SER A 36 8.42 -7.34 -10.35
C SER A 36 7.66 -6.00 -10.43
N ARG A 37 6.35 -5.99 -10.16
CA ARG A 37 5.55 -4.75 -10.13
C ARG A 37 5.98 -3.81 -9.01
N TYR A 38 6.15 -4.36 -7.80
CA TYR A 38 6.60 -3.59 -6.65
C TYR A 38 7.99 -2.99 -6.90
N GLU A 39 8.93 -3.81 -7.36
CA GLU A 39 10.30 -3.41 -7.70
C GLU A 39 10.33 -2.30 -8.76
N SER A 40 9.54 -2.46 -9.83
CA SER A 40 9.43 -1.44 -10.88
C SER A 40 8.88 -0.11 -10.34
N GLN A 41 7.89 -0.16 -9.43
CA GLN A 41 7.36 1.05 -8.82
C GLN A 41 8.37 1.72 -7.89
N LYS A 42 9.06 0.93 -7.05
CA LYS A 42 10.11 1.41 -6.15
C LYS A 42 11.22 2.11 -6.92
N ARG A 43 11.69 1.53 -8.04
CA ARG A 43 12.70 2.14 -8.92
C ARG A 43 12.23 3.47 -9.52
N ARG A 44 10.97 3.56 -9.97
CA ARG A 44 10.41 4.83 -10.49
C ARG A 44 10.36 5.90 -9.42
N ASP A 45 9.90 5.56 -8.23
CA ASP A 45 9.78 6.48 -7.11
C ASP A 45 11.16 6.98 -6.67
N TRP A 46 12.15 6.08 -6.59
CA TRP A 46 13.54 6.41 -6.30
C TRP A 46 14.14 7.38 -7.32
N ASN A 47 13.97 7.09 -8.62
CA ASN A 47 14.44 7.97 -9.69
C ASN A 47 13.77 9.34 -9.64
N THR A 48 12.46 9.37 -9.36
CA THR A 48 11.69 10.62 -9.24
C THR A 48 12.21 11.46 -8.07
N PHE A 49 12.48 10.83 -6.92
CA PHE A 49 13.06 11.50 -5.76
C PHE A 49 14.47 12.03 -6.05
N GLY A 50 15.33 11.22 -6.67
CA GLY A 50 16.67 11.66 -7.06
C GLY A 50 16.66 12.81 -8.07
N GLN A 51 15.70 12.83 -9.01
CA GLN A 51 15.49 13.96 -9.91
C GLN A 51 15.01 15.21 -9.16
N TYR A 52 14.10 15.05 -8.19
CA TYR A 52 13.63 16.15 -7.36
C TYR A 52 14.79 16.81 -6.58
N LEU A 53 15.70 16.02 -6.00
CA LEU A 53 16.87 16.56 -5.30
C LEU A 53 17.83 17.33 -6.22
N ARG A 54 18.08 16.81 -7.42
CA ARG A 54 18.91 17.50 -8.43
C ARG A 54 18.30 18.80 -8.93
N ASN A 55 16.98 18.92 -8.88
CA ASN A 55 16.26 20.13 -9.29
C ASN A 55 16.15 21.19 -8.19
N GLN A 56 16.63 20.90 -6.97
CA GLN A 56 16.69 21.90 -5.89
C GLN A 56 17.67 23.03 -6.25
N ARG A 57 17.51 24.18 -5.60
CA ARG A 57 18.42 25.32 -5.73
C ARG A 57 18.93 25.73 -4.35
N PRO A 58 20.17 25.36 -3.97
CA PRO A 58 21.15 24.57 -4.74
C PRO A 58 20.77 23.08 -4.87
N PRO A 59 21.30 22.34 -5.87
CA PRO A 59 21.08 20.91 -6.00
C PRO A 59 21.56 20.15 -4.75
N VAL A 60 20.79 19.17 -4.31
CA VAL A 60 21.08 18.41 -3.09
C VAL A 60 21.60 17.03 -3.46
N ALA A 61 22.79 16.67 -2.99
CA ALA A 61 23.31 15.31 -3.12
C ALA A 61 22.57 14.37 -2.16
N LEU A 62 22.42 13.08 -2.52
CA LEU A 62 21.77 12.09 -1.65
C LEU A 62 22.45 11.98 -0.27
N SER A 63 23.76 12.16 -0.18
CA SER A 63 24.52 12.16 1.07
C SER A 63 24.18 13.35 1.99
N GLN A 64 23.70 14.45 1.42
CA GLN A 64 23.25 15.66 2.15
C GLN A 64 21.72 15.67 2.35
N CYS A 65 21.03 14.70 1.77
CA CYS A 65 19.60 14.54 1.95
C CYS A 65 19.28 14.26 3.43
N ASN A 66 18.25 14.90 3.93
CA ASN A 66 17.76 14.72 5.28
C ASN A 66 16.22 14.76 5.25
N TYR A 67 15.59 14.56 6.40
CA TYR A 67 14.14 14.44 6.47
C TYR A 67 13.38 15.68 5.97
N SER A 68 13.95 16.89 6.02
CA SER A 68 13.28 18.10 5.52
C SER A 68 13.04 18.00 4.01
N HIS A 69 14.05 17.59 3.25
CA HIS A 69 13.95 17.37 1.80
C HIS A 69 12.89 16.32 1.45
N VAL A 70 12.73 15.29 2.29
CA VAL A 70 11.68 14.27 2.13
C VAL A 70 10.29 14.87 2.39
N LEU A 71 10.13 15.70 3.42
CA LEU A 71 8.86 16.41 3.68
C LEU A 71 8.50 17.33 2.52
N ASP A 72 9.46 18.10 2.01
CA ASP A 72 9.23 19.01 0.90
C ASP A 72 8.92 18.27 -0.39
N PHE A 73 9.55 17.11 -0.62
CA PHE A 73 9.19 16.24 -1.73
C PHE A 73 7.73 15.77 -1.64
N MET A 74 7.27 15.33 -0.46
CA MET A 74 5.87 14.94 -0.29
C MET A 74 4.90 16.10 -0.55
N ARG A 75 5.25 17.33 -0.14
CA ARG A 75 4.45 18.53 -0.44
C ARG A 75 4.48 18.88 -1.92
N TYR A 76 5.62 18.71 -2.59
CA TYR A 76 5.75 18.89 -4.03
C TYR A 76 4.83 17.93 -4.80
N LEU A 77 4.68 16.68 -4.34
CA LEU A 77 3.79 15.70 -4.97
C LEU A 77 2.30 16.07 -4.91
N ASP A 78 1.88 16.94 -3.99
CA ASP A 78 0.49 17.40 -3.93
C ASP A 78 0.07 18.17 -5.19
N GLN A 79 1.01 18.77 -5.93
CA GLN A 79 0.73 19.44 -7.21
C GLN A 79 0.17 18.47 -8.28
N PHE A 80 0.52 17.19 -8.16
CA PHE A 80 0.06 16.10 -9.03
C PHE A 80 -0.99 15.22 -8.35
N GLY A 81 -1.56 15.72 -7.25
CA GLY A 81 -2.59 15.06 -6.48
C GLY A 81 -3.86 14.85 -7.29
N LYS A 82 -4.56 13.74 -7.00
CA LYS A 82 -5.88 13.43 -7.59
C LYS A 82 -7.01 13.45 -6.57
N THR A 83 -6.67 13.59 -5.28
CA THR A 83 -7.65 13.55 -4.20
C THR A 83 -8.06 14.96 -3.83
N LYS A 84 -9.36 15.28 -3.91
CA LYS A 84 -9.89 16.53 -3.35
C LYS A 84 -9.82 16.48 -1.83
N VAL A 85 -9.12 17.44 -1.22
CA VAL A 85 -9.02 17.58 0.23
C VAL A 85 -9.65 18.90 0.65
N HIS A 86 -10.81 18.83 1.28
CA HIS A 86 -11.53 20.01 1.75
C HIS A 86 -10.75 20.69 2.88
N ILE A 87 -10.55 22.00 2.76
CA ILE A 87 -9.91 22.81 3.80
C ILE A 87 -10.92 23.25 4.86
N GLN A 88 -10.43 23.57 6.06
CA GLN A 88 -11.27 24.14 7.11
C GLN A 88 -11.88 25.47 6.63
N GLY A 89 -13.20 25.58 6.69
CA GLY A 89 -13.98 26.69 6.11
C GLY A 89 -14.65 26.37 4.77
N CYS A 90 -14.35 25.22 4.15
CA CYS A 90 -15.13 24.74 3.01
C CYS A 90 -16.50 24.23 3.48
N VAL A 91 -17.57 24.56 2.75
CA VAL A 91 -18.94 24.09 3.05
C VAL A 91 -19.10 22.56 3.00
N PHE A 92 -18.21 21.88 2.28
CA PHE A 92 -18.17 20.42 2.18
C PHE A 92 -17.18 19.77 3.16
N PHE A 93 -16.52 20.55 4.02
CA PHE A 93 -15.61 19.99 5.01
C PHE A 93 -16.37 19.07 5.97
N GLY A 94 -15.95 17.82 6.07
CA GLY A 94 -16.63 16.84 6.93
C GLY A 94 -17.83 16.18 6.27
N GLN A 95 -18.06 16.38 4.97
CA GLN A 95 -19.11 15.69 4.23
C GLN A 95 -18.52 14.52 3.42
N PRO A 96 -19.00 13.28 3.63
CA PRO A 96 -18.51 12.10 2.88
C PRO A 96 -18.82 12.16 1.38
N GLU A 97 -19.94 12.76 1.02
CA GLU A 97 -20.43 12.88 -0.35
C GLU A 97 -20.79 14.34 -0.64
N PRO A 98 -19.85 15.13 -1.19
CA PRO A 98 -20.10 16.53 -1.50
C PRO A 98 -21.12 16.68 -2.63
N ALA A 99 -22.19 17.44 -2.38
CA ALA A 99 -23.25 17.67 -3.37
C ALA A 99 -22.89 18.68 -4.49
N GLY A 100 -21.67 19.25 -4.48
CA GLY A 100 -21.27 20.26 -5.46
C GLY A 100 -19.77 20.52 -5.55
N PRO A 101 -19.32 21.31 -6.54
CA PRO A 101 -17.91 21.63 -6.76
C PRO A 101 -17.37 22.61 -5.72
N CYS A 102 -16.06 22.52 -5.43
CA CYS A 102 -15.36 23.52 -4.61
C CYS A 102 -13.95 23.80 -5.13
N THR A 103 -13.40 24.92 -4.68
CA THR A 103 -12.05 25.40 -5.02
C THR A 103 -10.94 24.78 -4.18
N CYS A 104 -11.27 23.79 -3.34
CA CYS A 104 -10.26 23.12 -2.51
C CYS A 104 -9.17 22.46 -3.38
N PRO A 105 -7.92 22.42 -2.91
CA PRO A 105 -6.81 21.85 -3.68
C PRO A 105 -6.97 20.33 -3.86
N LEU A 106 -6.38 19.82 -4.95
CA LEU A 106 -6.09 18.41 -5.09
C LEU A 106 -4.76 18.11 -4.39
N ARG A 107 -4.69 16.95 -3.74
CA ARG A 107 -3.50 16.49 -3.00
C ARG A 107 -3.32 14.98 -3.18
N GLN A 108 -2.18 14.46 -2.76
CA GLN A 108 -1.96 13.02 -2.69
C GLN A 108 -2.85 12.41 -1.60
N ALA A 109 -3.36 11.21 -1.85
CA ALA A 109 -4.03 10.46 -0.79
C ALA A 109 -2.99 10.04 0.25
N TRP A 110 -3.37 10.06 1.54
CA TRP A 110 -2.51 9.62 2.63
C TRP A 110 -1.88 8.25 2.36
N GLY A 111 -2.68 7.26 1.93
CA GLY A 111 -2.19 5.90 1.67
C GLY A 111 -1.16 5.82 0.53
N SER A 112 -1.25 6.73 -0.45
CA SER A 112 -0.26 6.82 -1.53
C SER A 112 1.08 7.36 -1.03
N LEU A 113 1.06 8.37 -0.16
CA LEU A 113 2.27 8.91 0.46
C LEU A 113 2.92 7.90 1.41
N ASP A 114 2.14 7.21 2.24
CA ASP A 114 2.65 6.20 3.17
C ASP A 114 3.35 5.05 2.42
N ALA A 115 2.69 4.53 1.38
CA ALA A 115 3.26 3.47 0.53
C ALA A 115 4.51 3.95 -0.23
N LEU A 116 4.54 5.20 -0.68
CA LEU A 116 5.72 5.81 -1.31
C LEU A 116 6.91 5.87 -0.35
N ILE A 117 6.70 6.36 0.87
CA ILE A 117 7.75 6.42 1.90
C ILE A 117 8.27 5.03 2.25
N GLY A 118 7.39 4.02 2.33
CA GLY A 118 7.80 2.63 2.51
C GLY A 118 8.73 2.15 1.41
N ARG A 119 8.39 2.42 0.14
CA ARG A 119 9.23 2.06 -1.01
C ARG A 119 10.56 2.82 -1.01
N LEU A 120 10.56 4.11 -0.68
CA LEU A 120 11.79 4.91 -0.63
C LEU A 120 12.74 4.49 0.50
N ARG A 121 12.21 4.05 1.66
CA ARG A 121 13.03 3.44 2.72
C ARG A 121 13.77 2.20 2.21
N ALA A 122 13.04 1.28 1.58
CA ALA A 122 13.62 0.06 1.02
C ALA A 122 14.64 0.37 -0.10
N ALA A 123 14.31 1.33 -0.98
CA ALA A 123 15.23 1.76 -2.04
C ALA A 123 16.53 2.35 -1.47
N TYR A 124 16.46 3.13 -0.39
CA TYR A 124 17.63 3.69 0.26
C TYR A 124 18.59 2.62 0.77
N GLU A 125 18.05 1.58 1.44
CA GLU A 125 18.84 0.47 1.96
C GLU A 125 19.50 -0.35 0.84
N GLU A 126 18.78 -0.60 -0.24
CA GLU A 126 19.30 -1.31 -1.43
C GLU A 126 20.37 -0.53 -2.19
N ASN A 127 20.39 0.81 -2.08
CA ASN A 127 21.42 1.66 -2.67
C ASN A 127 22.60 1.91 -1.70
N GLY A 128 22.77 1.05 -0.69
CA GLY A 128 23.90 1.10 0.25
C GLY A 128 23.70 2.04 1.45
N GLY A 129 22.48 2.55 1.64
CA GLY A 129 22.14 3.39 2.78
C GLY A 129 21.97 2.59 4.07
N VAL A 130 22.42 3.13 5.20
CA VAL A 130 22.28 2.50 6.52
C VAL A 130 20.92 2.83 7.13
N GLN A 131 20.22 1.85 7.73
CA GLN A 131 18.91 2.06 8.36
C GLN A 131 18.90 3.20 9.39
N GLU A 132 19.92 3.28 10.25
CA GLU A 132 20.07 4.30 11.29
C GLU A 132 20.08 5.74 10.74
N THR A 133 20.66 5.95 9.55
CA THR A 133 20.80 7.26 8.92
C THR A 133 19.72 7.54 7.88
N ASN A 134 18.73 6.64 7.76
CA ASN A 134 17.75 6.70 6.70
C ASN A 134 16.83 7.94 6.86
N PRO A 135 16.88 8.91 5.92
CA PRO A 135 16.12 10.16 6.06
C PRO A 135 14.61 9.93 5.98
N PHE A 136 14.17 8.86 5.31
CA PHE A 136 12.77 8.47 5.21
C PHE A 136 12.24 7.82 6.50
N ALA A 137 13.13 7.29 7.36
CA ALA A 137 12.78 6.67 8.64
C ALA A 137 12.65 7.66 9.81
N ASN A 138 12.98 8.94 9.58
CA ASN A 138 12.95 9.97 10.62
C ASN A 138 11.55 10.13 11.27
N GLY A 139 11.53 10.41 12.58
CA GLY A 139 10.31 10.63 13.36
C GLY A 139 9.38 11.72 12.79
N ALA A 140 9.94 12.80 12.25
CA ALA A 140 9.17 13.89 11.65
C ALA A 140 8.31 13.41 10.46
N ILE A 141 8.79 12.45 9.67
CA ILE A 141 8.04 11.86 8.56
C ILE A 141 6.80 11.12 9.08
N ARG A 142 6.93 10.38 10.19
CA ARG A 142 5.82 9.65 10.82
C ARG A 142 4.77 10.61 11.39
N VAL A 143 5.20 11.72 12.00
CA VAL A 143 4.30 12.76 12.51
C VAL A 143 3.53 13.39 11.35
N TYR A 144 4.22 13.81 10.29
CA TYR A 144 3.60 14.38 9.10
C TYR A 144 2.56 13.45 8.47
N LEU A 145 2.89 12.16 8.25
CA LEU A 145 1.94 11.20 7.69
C LEU A 145 0.70 11.02 8.59
N ARG A 146 0.84 11.09 9.92
CA ARG A 146 -0.29 11.05 10.85
C ARG A 146 -1.18 12.29 10.70
N GLU A 147 -0.60 13.48 10.61
CA GLU A 147 -1.34 14.72 10.41
C GLU A 147 -2.08 14.74 9.07
N VAL A 148 -1.45 14.25 8.00
CA VAL A 148 -2.10 14.09 6.69
C VAL A 148 -3.26 13.10 6.77
N ARG A 149 -3.09 11.98 7.48
CA ARG A 149 -4.17 11.00 7.69
C ARG A 149 -5.35 11.64 8.42
N ASP A 150 -5.09 12.34 9.51
CA ASP A 150 -6.12 12.91 10.37
C ASP A 150 -6.84 14.08 9.68
N SER A 151 -6.11 14.93 8.97
CA SER A 151 -6.71 16.02 8.18
C SER A 151 -7.58 15.50 7.04
N GLN A 152 -7.13 14.49 6.29
CA GLN A 152 -7.94 13.87 5.23
C GLN A 152 -9.17 13.13 5.78
N ALA A 153 -9.05 12.45 6.92
CA ALA A 153 -10.18 11.77 7.56
C ALA A 153 -11.25 12.77 8.02
N LYS A 154 -10.83 13.88 8.64
CA LYS A 154 -11.73 14.99 9.03
C LYS A 154 -12.39 15.62 7.81
N ALA A 155 -11.62 15.91 6.76
CA ALA A 155 -12.14 16.53 5.54
C ALA A 155 -13.21 15.67 4.85
N ARG A 156 -13.10 14.33 4.93
CA ARG A 156 -14.08 13.36 4.38
C ARG A 156 -15.22 13.02 5.34
N GLY A 157 -15.26 13.60 6.54
CA GLY A 157 -16.32 13.33 7.49
C GLY A 157 -16.36 11.92 8.07
N ILE A 158 -15.26 11.16 7.98
CA ILE A 158 -15.21 9.79 8.51
C ILE A 158 -15.17 9.91 10.04
N PRO A 159 -16.22 9.49 10.78
CA PRO A 159 -16.22 9.59 12.23
C PRO A 159 -15.10 8.71 12.78
N TYR A 160 -14.23 9.27 13.62
CA TYR A 160 -13.18 8.53 14.30
C TYR A 160 -13.80 7.65 15.40
N LYS A 161 -14.52 6.59 15.02
CA LYS A 161 -14.87 5.52 15.97
C LYS A 161 -13.61 4.70 16.22
N LYS A 162 -12.87 5.04 17.29
CA LYS A 162 -11.92 4.11 17.92
C LYS A 162 -12.66 2.80 18.18
N LYS A 163 -12.45 1.78 17.35
CA LYS A 163 -12.80 0.40 17.72
C LYS A 163 -11.94 0.07 18.94
N LYS A 164 -12.49 0.24 20.15
CA LYS A 164 -11.94 -0.35 21.38
C LYS A 164 -11.83 -1.85 21.09
N LYS A 165 -10.60 -2.33 20.88
CA LYS A 165 -10.30 -3.76 20.86
C LYS A 165 -10.77 -4.29 22.22
N ARG A 166 -11.89 -5.01 22.26
CA ARG A 166 -12.34 -5.70 23.47
C ARG A 166 -11.19 -6.63 23.88
N ARG A 167 -10.51 -6.30 24.97
CA ARG A 167 -9.62 -7.24 25.66
C ARG A 167 -10.52 -8.39 26.10
N LYS A 168 -10.28 -9.60 25.59
CA LYS A 168 -10.89 -10.81 26.14
C LYS A 168 -10.38 -10.91 27.60
N PRO A 169 -11.24 -11.12 28.61
CA PRO A 169 -10.74 -11.48 29.92
C PRO A 169 -10.08 -12.86 29.80
N ASN A 170 -8.81 -12.95 30.19
CA ASN A 170 -8.15 -14.23 30.43
C ASN A 170 -8.92 -14.91 31.57
N HIS A 171 -9.45 -16.09 31.30
CA HIS A 171 -9.89 -16.99 32.36
C HIS A 171 -8.62 -17.70 32.83
N GLU A 172 -7.97 -17.14 33.86
CA GLU A 172 -6.91 -17.84 34.57
C GLU A 172 -7.51 -19.05 35.28
N GLU A 173 -6.96 -20.22 34.96
CA GLU A 173 -7.01 -21.41 35.79
C GLU A 173 -6.70 -21.05 37.24
N MET A 174 -7.56 -21.47 38.16
CA MET A 174 -7.16 -21.70 39.54
C MET A 174 -7.35 -23.19 39.81
N THR A 175 -6.30 -23.95 39.53
CA THR A 175 -6.14 -25.31 40.01
C THR A 175 -5.31 -25.31 41.29
N SER A 176 -5.70 -26.18 42.22
CA SER A 176 -4.92 -26.76 43.32
C SER A 176 -4.99 -26.15 44.74
N SER A 177 -5.88 -26.77 45.54
CA SER A 177 -5.60 -27.55 46.77
C SER A 177 -4.73 -26.96 47.91
N PHE A 178 -5.28 -26.85 49.13
CA PHE A 178 -5.05 -27.79 50.27
C PHE A 178 -5.70 -27.32 51.61
N HIS A 179 -6.36 -28.27 52.30
CA HIS A 179 -6.53 -28.49 53.77
C HIS A 179 -6.67 -27.33 54.80
N GLN A 180 -7.66 -27.45 55.72
CA GLN A 180 -7.49 -27.93 57.12
C GLN A 180 -8.68 -27.52 58.06
N MET A 181 -9.16 -28.48 58.88
CA MET A 181 -9.93 -28.39 60.16
C MET A 181 -11.35 -27.78 60.12
N GLN A 182 -12.40 -28.38 60.67
CA GLN A 182 -12.56 -29.30 61.82
C GLN A 182 -13.51 -30.46 61.53
#